data_AF-A0A1B1AE29-F1
#
_entry.id   AF-A0A1B1AE29-F1
#
_cell.length_a   1.000
_cell.length_b   1.000
_cell.length_c   1.000
_cell.angle_alpha   90.00
_cell.angle_beta   90.00
_cell.angle_gamma   90.00
#
_symmetry.space_group_name_H-M   'P 1'
#
loop_
_entity.id
_entity.type
_entity.pdbx_description
1 polymer ?
#
loop_
_entity_poly.entity_id
_entity_poly.type
_entity_poly.pdbx_seq_one_letter_code
_entity_poly.pdbx_strand_id
1 'polypeptide(L)'
;MTTDARLAAALGASAAPARDPRFTLAVMRAAEADRFKVEAMRAMLSWGAIAAAAAILALWLVGWGAVHWDGVQGGILGAGGIFALVAAARLMTQRLVAATSR
;
A
#
# COMPACT_ATOMS: atom_id res chain seq x y z
N MET A 1 23.73 3.06 36.78
CA MET A 1 24.58 4.19 36.37
C MET A 1 23.74 5.12 35.51
N THR A 2 23.37 6.29 36.03
CA THR A 2 22.41 7.23 35.42
C THR A 2 23.02 7.99 34.24
N THR A 3 22.18 8.47 33.32
CA THR A 3 22.59 9.13 32.06
C THR A 3 23.47 10.37 32.32
N ASP A 4 23.13 11.15 33.35
CA ASP A 4 23.90 12.34 33.74
C ASP A 4 25.30 12.01 34.27
N ALA A 5 25.45 10.90 35.00
CA ALA A 5 26.75 10.45 35.49
C ALA A 5 27.68 9.99 34.34
N ARG A 6 27.10 9.48 33.23
CA ARG A 6 27.87 9.12 32.02
C ARG A 6 28.26 10.36 31.21
N LEU A 7 27.39 11.37 31.15
CA LEU A 7 27.67 12.63 30.46
C LEU A 7 28.80 13.40 31.15
N ALA A 8 28.74 13.54 32.48
CA ALA A 8 29.78 14.21 33.27
C ALA A 8 31.15 13.52 33.13
N ALA A 9 31.18 12.19 33.11
CA ALA A 9 32.41 11.43 32.91
C ALA A 9 32.99 11.57 31.48
N ALA A 10 32.13 11.67 30.46
CA ALA A 10 32.56 11.87 29.07
C ALA A 10 33.08 13.29 28.82
N LEU A 11 32.49 14.30 29.46
CA LEU A 11 32.93 15.70 29.37
C LEU A 11 34.23 15.96 30.14
N GLY A 12 34.52 15.17 31.18
CA GLY A 12 35.76 15.25 31.95
C GLY A 12 36.96 14.50 31.34
N ALA A 13 36.77 13.75 30.24
CA ALA A 13 37.83 12.98 29.60
C ALA A 13 38.76 13.89 28.78
N SER A 14 40.08 13.81 29.03
CA SER A 14 41.10 14.69 28.41
C SER A 14 41.41 14.39 26.95
N ALA A 15 40.85 13.32 26.37
CA ALA A 15 40.99 12.97 24.97
C ALA A 15 39.67 12.42 24.42
N ALA A 16 39.31 12.83 23.20
CA ALA A 16 38.13 12.32 22.51
C ALA A 16 38.25 10.78 22.36
N PRO A 17 37.22 10.00 22.75
CA PRO A 17 37.23 8.56 22.55
C PRO A 17 37.50 8.24 21.08
N ALA A 18 38.41 7.30 20.81
CA ALA A 18 38.70 6.86 19.45
C ALA A 18 37.37 6.49 18.76
N ARG A 19 37.11 7.07 17.57
CA ARG A 19 35.90 6.79 16.80
C ARG A 19 35.89 5.30 16.46
N ASP A 20 35.11 4.52 17.21
CA ASP A 20 34.84 3.13 16.91
C ASP A 20 33.72 3.04 15.85
N PRO A 21 34.03 2.65 14.61
CA PRO A 21 33.05 2.52 13.55
C PRO A 21 31.95 1.50 13.90
N ARG A 22 32.25 0.48 14.70
CA ARG A 22 31.28 -0.54 15.10
C ARG A 22 30.22 0.04 16.02
N PHE A 23 30.61 0.91 16.94
CA PHE A 23 29.68 1.64 17.79
C PHE A 23 28.78 2.56 16.95
N THR A 24 29.35 3.31 16.00
CA THR A 24 28.58 4.17 15.10
C THR A 24 27.56 3.38 14.27
N LEU A 25 27.96 2.23 13.71
CA LEU A 25 27.07 1.36 12.95
C LEU A 25 25.98 0.73 13.84
N ALA A 26 26.30 0.37 15.09
CA ALA A 26 25.33 -0.17 16.03
C ALA A 26 24.25 0.87 16.39
N VAL A 27 24.65 2.13 16.62
CA VAL A 27 23.72 3.24 16.89
C VAL A 27 22.86 3.54 15.66
N MET A 28 23.44 3.57 14.47
CA MET A 28 22.70 3.76 13.22
C MET A 28 21.66 2.66 13.00
N ARG A 29 22.04 1.38 13.17
CA ARG A 29 21.12 0.24 13.04
C ARG A 29 19.99 0.27 14.07
N ALA A 30 20.28 0.67 15.32
CA ALA A 30 19.25 0.82 16.33
C ALA A 30 18.26 1.95 15.98
N ALA A 31 18.77 3.08 15.49
CA ALA A 31 17.94 4.21 15.05
C ALA A 31 17.10 3.88 13.81
N GLU A 32 17.65 3.15 12.85
CA GLU A 32 16.90 2.64 11.69
C GLU A 32 15.80 1.67 12.12
N ALA A 33 16.10 0.72 13.00
CA ALA A 33 15.11 -0.25 13.49
C ALA A 33 13.91 0.43 14.15
N ASP A 34 14.13 1.52 14.89
CA ASP A 34 13.02 2.28 15.49
C ASP A 34 12.24 3.10 14.46
N ARG A 35 12.89 3.68 13.44
CA ARG A 35 12.18 4.30 12.30
C ARG A 35 11.32 3.30 11.54
N PHE A 36 11.87 2.13 11.23
CA PHE A 36 11.14 1.07 10.52
C PHE A 36 9.91 0.60 11.31
N LYS A 37 9.98 0.50 12.64
CA LYS A 37 8.80 0.14 13.45
C LYS A 37 7.69 1.19 13.33
N VAL A 38 8.03 2.47 13.43
CA VAL A 38 7.04 3.57 13.35
C VAL A 38 6.40 3.61 11.95
N GLU A 39 7.20 3.49 10.89
CA GLU A 39 6.71 3.47 9.52
C GLU A 39 5.87 2.21 9.23
N ALA A 40 6.31 1.03 9.70
CA ALA A 40 5.56 -0.21 9.56
C ALA A 40 4.23 -0.16 10.30
N MET A 41 4.20 0.36 11.53
CA MET A 41 2.95 0.55 12.28
C MET A 41 2.02 1.53 11.55
N ARG A 42 2.55 2.63 11.01
CA ARG A 42 1.75 3.59 10.24
C ARG A 42 1.19 2.97 8.97
N ALA A 43 1.99 2.21 8.24
CA ALA A 43 1.56 1.50 7.04
C ALA A 43 0.49 0.44 7.36
N MET A 44 0.69 -0.37 8.41
CA MET A 44 -0.32 -1.32 8.87
C MET A 44 -1.62 -0.63 9.25
N LEU A 45 -1.56 0.51 9.94
CA LEU A 45 -2.74 1.27 10.32
C LEU A 45 -3.48 1.84 9.10
N SER A 46 -2.75 2.38 8.11
CA SER A 46 -3.37 2.89 6.89
C SER A 46 -4.01 1.79 6.05
N TRP A 47 -3.33 0.65 5.90
CA TRP A 47 -3.87 -0.49 5.18
C TRP A 47 -5.05 -1.12 5.93
N GLY A 48 -4.98 -1.19 7.26
CA GLY A 48 -6.09 -1.60 8.11
C GLY A 48 -7.30 -0.70 7.97
N ALA A 49 -7.11 0.62 7.94
CA ALA A 49 -8.18 1.58 7.74
C ALA A 49 -8.84 1.45 6.36
N ILE A 50 -8.02 1.28 5.30
CA ILE A 50 -8.53 1.04 3.93
C ILE A 50 -9.32 -0.27 3.88
N ALA A 51 -8.80 -1.34 4.48
CA ALA A 51 -9.47 -2.63 4.51
C ALA A 51 -10.81 -2.55 5.27
N ALA A 52 -10.86 -1.85 6.40
CA ALA A 52 -12.08 -1.64 7.16
C ALA A 52 -13.11 -0.82 6.36
N ALA A 53 -12.68 0.27 5.72
CA ALA A 53 -13.55 1.07 4.85
C ALA A 53 -14.10 0.26 3.67
N ALA A 54 -13.26 -0.57 3.05
CA ALA A 54 -13.66 -1.46 1.98
C ALA A 54 -14.67 -2.52 2.46
N ALA A 55 -14.47 -3.09 3.65
CA ALA A 55 -15.40 -4.05 4.24
C ALA A 55 -16.77 -3.43 4.54
N ILE A 56 -16.81 -2.22 5.09
CA ILE A 56 -18.06 -1.49 5.35
C ILE A 56 -18.79 -1.20 4.03
N LEU A 57 -18.06 -0.72 3.02
CA LEU A 57 -18.63 -0.45 1.70
C LEU A 57 -19.18 -1.73 1.05
N ALA A 58 -18.45 -2.84 1.16
CA ALA A 58 -18.89 -4.14 0.64
C ALA A 58 -20.17 -4.63 1.32
N LEU A 59 -20.25 -4.52 2.66
CA LEU A 59 -21.46 -4.84 3.42
C LEU A 59 -22.65 -4.01 2.98
N TRP A 60 -22.46 -2.70 2.79
CA TRP A 60 -23.51 -1.82 2.30
C TRP A 60 -23.97 -2.19 0.88
N LEU A 61 -23.04 -2.47 -0.02
CA LEU A 61 -23.33 -2.90 -1.39
C LEU A 61 -24.10 -4.23 -1.44
N VAL A 62 -23.73 -5.19 -0.60
CA VAL A 62 -24.44 -6.47 -0.48
C VAL A 62 -25.88 -6.25 0.00
N GLY A 63 -26.06 -5.44 1.04
CA GLY A 63 -27.39 -5.09 1.53
C GLY A 63 -28.25 -4.37 0.49
N TRP A 64 -27.66 -3.41 -0.23
CA TRP A 64 -28.33 -2.71 -1.32
C TRP A 64 -28.71 -3.64 -2.47
N GLY A 65 -27.78 -4.50 -2.89
CA GLY A 65 -27.98 -5.44 -4.00
C GLY A 65 -29.00 -6.52 -3.70
N ALA A 66 -29.14 -6.93 -2.43
CA ALA A 66 -30.20 -7.84 -2.00
C ALA A 66 -31.60 -7.24 -2.17
N VAL A 67 -31.73 -5.91 -2.01
CA VAL A 67 -33.02 -5.19 -2.16
C VAL A 67 -33.26 -4.75 -3.62
N HIS A 68 -32.22 -4.44 -4.37
CA HIS A 68 -32.30 -3.89 -5.74
C HIS A 68 -31.69 -4.85 -6.78
N TRP A 69 -32.07 -6.12 -6.71
CA TRP A 69 -31.50 -7.15 -7.57
C TRP A 69 -31.67 -6.86 -9.07
N ASP A 70 -32.82 -6.31 -9.47
CA ASP A 70 -33.08 -5.92 -10.86
C ASP A 70 -32.09 -4.84 -11.35
N GLY A 71 -31.73 -3.89 -10.48
CA GLY A 71 -30.73 -2.86 -10.77
C GLY A 71 -29.32 -3.43 -10.87
N VAL A 72 -28.97 -4.40 -10.01
CA VAL A 72 -27.69 -5.12 -10.07
C VAL A 72 -27.58 -5.91 -11.37
N GLN A 73 -28.61 -6.68 -11.71
CA GLN A 73 -28.66 -7.48 -12.92
C GLN A 73 -28.58 -6.60 -14.18
N GLY A 74 -29.35 -5.50 -14.22
CA GLY A 74 -29.28 -4.51 -15.30
C GLY A 74 -27.89 -3.89 -15.43
N GLY A 75 -27.23 -3.57 -14.32
CA GLY A 75 -25.86 -3.06 -14.31
C GLY A 75 -24.83 -4.05 -14.85
N ILE A 76 -24.91 -5.32 -14.41
CA ILE A 76 -24.02 -6.39 -14.88
C ILE A 76 -24.21 -6.64 -16.38
N LEU A 77 -25.46 -6.73 -16.83
CA LEU A 77 -25.79 -6.93 -18.24
C LEU A 77 -25.35 -5.73 -19.09
N GLY A 78 -25.53 -4.51 -18.60
CA GLY A 78 -25.06 -3.29 -19.26
C GLY A 78 -23.54 -3.27 -19.42
N ALA A 79 -22.80 -3.57 -18.36
CA ALA A 79 -21.35 -3.67 -18.41
C ALA A 79 -20.89 -4.76 -19.39
N GLY A 80 -21.50 -5.95 -19.32
CA GLY A 80 -21.25 -7.05 -20.26
C GLY A 80 -21.53 -6.67 -21.72
N GLY A 81 -22.61 -5.93 -21.97
CA GLY A 81 -22.96 -5.41 -23.28
C GLY A 81 -21.91 -4.46 -23.85
N ILE A 82 -21.40 -3.53 -23.02
CA ILE A 82 -20.30 -2.62 -23.43
C ILE A 82 -19.05 -3.43 -23.79
N PHE A 83 -18.67 -4.40 -22.96
CA PHE A 83 -17.52 -5.26 -23.26
C PHE A 83 -17.70 -6.06 -24.55
N ALA A 84 -18.89 -6.60 -24.79
CA ALA A 84 -19.20 -7.33 -26.00
C ALA A 84 -19.11 -6.43 -27.25
N LEU A 85 -19.61 -5.18 -27.17
CA LEU A 85 -19.50 -4.21 -28.25
C LEU A 85 -18.04 -3.85 -28.55
N VAL A 86 -17.24 -3.60 -27.52
CA VAL A 86 -15.80 -3.31 -27.70
C VAL A 86 -15.07 -4.50 -28.31
N ALA A 87 -15.36 -5.71 -27.85
CA ALA A 87 -14.76 -6.94 -28.41
C ALA A 87 -15.17 -7.15 -29.87
N ALA A 88 -16.44 -6.94 -30.21
CA ALA A 88 -16.95 -7.06 -31.57
C ALA A 88 -16.33 -6.01 -32.51
N ALA A 89 -16.24 -4.76 -32.06
CA ALA A 89 -15.57 -3.69 -32.80
C ALA A 89 -14.10 -4.05 -33.08
N ARG A 90 -13.38 -4.52 -32.05
CA ARG A 90 -11.99 -4.96 -32.19
C ARG A 90 -11.84 -6.11 -33.19
N LEU A 91 -12.72 -7.10 -33.13
CA LEU A 91 -12.71 -8.24 -34.06
C LEU A 91 -12.96 -7.78 -35.51
N MET A 92 -13.90 -6.86 -35.73
CA MET A 92 -14.16 -6.29 -37.05
C MET A 92 -12.95 -5.52 -37.58
N THR A 93 -12.30 -4.69 -36.76
CA THR A 93 -11.08 -3.97 -37.16
C THR A 93 -9.96 -4.94 -37.54
N GLN A 94 -9.76 -6.02 -36.77
CA GLN A 94 -8.76 -7.03 -37.09
C GLN A 94 -9.05 -7.76 -38.41
N ARG A 95 -10.32 -8.07 -38.67
CA ARG A 95 -10.74 -8.69 -39.94
C ARG A 95 -10.53 -7.76 -41.14
N LEU A 96 -10.81 -6.47 -40.99
CA LEU A 96 -10.58 -5.48 -42.04
C LEU A 96 -9.09 -5.31 -42.36
N VAL A 97 -8.24 -5.22 -41.33
CA VAL A 97 -6.77 -5.13 -41.52
C VAL A 97 -6.22 -6.40 -42.20
N ALA A 98 -6.72 -7.59 -41.83
CA ALA A 98 -6.34 -8.84 -42.46
C ALA A 98 -6.82 -8.97 -43.92
N ALA A 99 -7.92 -8.31 -44.30
CA ALA A 99 -8.44 -8.30 -45.66
C ALA A 99 -7.66 -7.35 -46.58
N THR A 100 -7.16 -6.23 -46.06
CA THR A 100 -6.38 -5.24 -46.83
C THR A 100 -4.91 -5.61 -47.00
N SER A 101 -4.40 -6.60 -46.24
CA SER A 101 -3.02 -7.08 -46.31
C SER A 101 -2.82 -8.29 -47.23
N ARG A 102 -3.86 -8.69 -47.97
CA ARG A 102 -3.79 -9.64 -49.10
C ARG A 102 -3.84 -8.90 -50.43
#